data_AF-A0A950JNK6-F1
#
_entry.id   AF-A0A950JNK6-F1
#
_cell.length_a   1.000
_cell.length_b   1.000
_cell.length_c   1.000
_cell.angle_alpha   90.00
_cell.angle_beta   90.00
_cell.angle_gamma   90.00
#
_symmetry.space_group_name_H-M   'P 1'
#
loop_
_entity.id
_entity.type
_entity.pdbx_description
1 polymer ?
#
loop_
_entity_poly.entity_id
_entity_poly.type
_entity_poly.pdbx_seq_one_letter_code
_entity_poly.pdbx_strand_id
1 'polypeptide(L)'
;MLLLALSWAFSAVHVWEEWRGSAFPLWRAFGAIEGVYLPNGLGFLFFTVALLLILWIISAGAIIGLGLRGSLTAEQGVFCLGALIGALVSDCIFSHWIPYLAGYRPNPGVRSTALYVIEAALLLWLFGKGLSAYLPQSIVGGLVGALFFLAVWGFLVALRLCVPPWRRPPWVSGQTIPSWATT
;
A
#
# COMPACT_ATOMS: atom_id res chain seq x y z
N MET A 1 -13.76 -15.19 -10.40
CA MET A 1 -14.42 -13.87 -10.32
C MET A 1 -14.69 -13.44 -8.89
N LEU A 2 -15.27 -14.27 -8.02
CA LEU A 2 -15.49 -13.92 -6.60
C LEU A 2 -14.21 -13.45 -5.87
N LEU A 3 -13.10 -14.19 -6.01
CA LEU A 3 -11.84 -13.83 -5.35
C LEU A 3 -11.31 -12.46 -5.79
N LEU A 4 -11.42 -12.12 -7.08
CA LEU A 4 -11.04 -10.80 -7.60
C LEU A 4 -11.95 -9.70 -7.04
N ALA A 5 -13.27 -9.93 -7.00
CA ALA A 5 -14.21 -8.98 -6.43
C ALA A 5 -13.94 -8.72 -4.94
N LEU A 6 -13.59 -9.76 -4.16
CA LEU A 6 -13.18 -9.62 -2.77
C LEU A 6 -11.87 -8.83 -2.63
N SER A 7 -10.86 -9.13 -3.45
CA SER A 7 -9.59 -8.38 -3.48
C SER A 7 -9.82 -6.88 -3.73
N TRP A 8 -10.66 -6.56 -4.72
CA TRP A 8 -11.02 -5.18 -5.01
C TRP A 8 -11.85 -4.52 -3.90
N ALA A 9 -12.77 -5.25 -3.28
CA ALA A 9 -13.56 -4.74 -2.16
C ALA A 9 -12.68 -4.46 -0.93
N PHE A 10 -11.76 -5.37 -0.58
CA PHE A 10 -10.86 -5.20 0.56
C PHE A 10 -9.94 -4.00 0.36
N SER A 11 -9.34 -3.86 -0.82
CA SER A 11 -8.52 -2.69 -1.15
C SER A 11 -9.32 -1.38 -1.19
N ALA A 12 -10.57 -1.40 -1.66
CA ALA A 12 -11.44 -0.22 -1.61
C ALA A 12 -11.79 0.18 -0.17
N VAL A 13 -12.12 -0.79 0.69
CA VAL A 13 -12.38 -0.55 2.11
C VAL A 13 -11.14 0.01 2.80
N HIS A 14 -9.99 -0.58 2.52
CA HIS A 14 -8.72 -0.16 3.11
C HIS A 14 -8.38 1.29 2.73
N VAL A 15 -8.39 1.62 1.44
CA VAL A 15 -8.14 2.98 0.95
C VAL A 15 -9.19 3.98 1.46
N TRP A 16 -10.44 3.55 1.63
CA TRP A 16 -11.46 4.39 2.28
C TRP A 16 -11.11 4.69 3.73
N GLU A 17 -10.64 3.70 4.52
CA GLU A 17 -10.19 3.93 5.89
C GLU A 17 -8.93 4.81 5.96
N GLU A 18 -8.01 4.68 5.01
CA GLU A 18 -6.84 5.54 4.91
C GLU A 18 -7.21 7.00 4.62
N TRP A 19 -8.26 7.23 3.84
CA TRP A 19 -8.72 8.57 3.49
C TRP A 19 -9.64 9.18 4.56
N ARG A 20 -10.59 8.40 5.09
CA ARG A 20 -11.72 8.89 5.91
C ARG A 20 -11.85 8.22 7.27
N GLY A 21 -11.11 7.16 7.55
CA GLY A 21 -11.21 6.38 8.80
C GLY A 21 -10.59 7.05 10.02
N SER A 22 -10.02 8.25 9.89
CA SER A 22 -9.39 9.02 10.97
C SER A 22 -9.59 10.53 10.74
N ALA A 23 -9.17 11.34 11.71
CA ALA A 23 -9.30 12.81 11.65
C ALA A 23 -8.47 13.45 10.52
N PHE A 24 -7.50 12.72 9.98
CA PHE A 24 -6.66 13.12 8.87
C PHE A 24 -6.38 11.90 7.98
N PRO A 25 -6.11 12.09 6.69
CA PRO A 25 -5.81 11.00 5.76
C PRO A 25 -4.36 10.49 5.88
N LEU A 26 -4.09 9.30 5.36
CA LEU A 26 -2.78 8.64 5.48
C LEU A 26 -1.61 9.48 4.96
N TRP A 27 -1.75 10.14 3.80
CA TRP A 27 -0.67 10.97 3.25
C TRP A 27 -0.29 12.14 4.16
N ARG A 28 -1.22 12.60 5.02
CA ARG A 28 -0.90 13.58 6.07
C ARG A 28 -0.12 12.93 7.21
N ALA A 29 -0.46 11.71 7.61
CA ALA A 29 0.30 10.97 8.61
C ALA A 29 1.75 10.76 8.16
N PHE A 30 1.96 10.25 6.94
CA PHE A 30 3.32 10.02 6.43
C PHE A 30 4.08 11.32 6.20
N GLY A 31 3.40 12.32 5.61
CA GLY A 31 3.97 13.64 5.47
C GLY A 31 4.39 14.23 6.83
N ALA A 32 3.58 14.04 7.87
CA ALA A 32 3.90 14.47 9.22
C ALA A 32 5.12 13.75 9.77
N ILE A 33 5.20 12.42 9.66
CA ILE A 33 6.37 11.64 10.11
C ILE A 33 7.65 12.13 9.42
N GLU A 34 7.61 12.31 8.11
CA GLU A 34 8.78 12.74 7.35
C GLU A 34 9.07 14.24 7.44
N GLY A 35 8.12 15.07 7.89
CA GLY A 35 8.25 16.52 7.91
C GLY A 35 8.08 17.17 6.54
N VAL A 36 7.13 16.65 5.74
CA VAL A 36 6.76 17.16 4.42
C VAL A 36 5.25 17.33 4.28
N TYR A 37 4.83 18.48 3.75
CA TYR A 37 3.43 18.79 3.48
C TYR A 37 3.08 18.37 2.05
N LEU A 38 2.25 17.33 1.91
CA LEU A 38 1.67 16.93 0.62
C LEU A 38 0.33 17.62 0.40
N PRO A 39 0.15 18.46 -0.65
CA PRO A 39 -1.16 19.05 -0.95
C PRO A 39 -2.26 18.00 -1.10
N ASN A 40 -3.46 18.27 -0.58
CA ASN A 40 -4.55 17.28 -0.53
C ASN A 40 -4.92 16.69 -1.90
N GLY A 41 -4.91 17.50 -2.97
CA GLY A 41 -5.17 17.00 -4.32
C GLY A 41 -4.14 15.97 -4.79
N LEU A 42 -2.86 16.21 -4.50
CA LEU A 42 -1.78 15.26 -4.84
C LEU A 42 -1.81 14.03 -3.93
N GLY A 43 -2.02 14.24 -2.63
CA GLY A 43 -2.18 13.16 -1.65
C GLY A 43 -3.29 12.20 -2.06
N PHE A 44 -4.48 12.72 -2.34
CA PHE A 44 -5.62 11.92 -2.81
C PHE A 44 -5.33 11.23 -4.15
N LEU A 45 -4.79 11.96 -5.14
CA LEU A 45 -4.48 11.37 -6.44
C LEU A 45 -3.51 10.19 -6.32
N PHE A 46 -2.42 10.35 -5.57
CA PHE A 46 -1.39 9.31 -5.49
C PHE A 46 -1.76 8.22 -4.50
N PHE A 47 -2.05 8.56 -3.24
CA PHE A 47 -2.26 7.58 -2.16
C PHE A 47 -3.63 6.89 -2.22
N THR A 48 -4.62 7.49 -2.87
CA THR A 48 -5.96 6.90 -2.98
C THR A 48 -6.18 6.35 -4.38
N VAL A 49 -6.18 7.21 -5.40
CA VAL A 49 -6.60 6.80 -6.75
C VAL A 49 -5.56 5.94 -7.45
N ALA A 50 -4.31 6.40 -7.53
CA ALA A 50 -3.27 5.70 -8.28
C ALA A 50 -2.91 4.36 -7.62
N LEU A 51 -2.71 4.32 -6.30
CA LEU A 51 -2.43 3.08 -5.57
C LEU A 51 -3.54 2.05 -5.73
N LEU A 52 -4.81 2.46 -5.57
CA LEU A 52 -5.95 1.56 -5.73
C LEU A 52 -6.01 0.96 -7.13
N LEU A 53 -5.85 1.79 -8.17
CA LEU A 53 -5.87 1.32 -9.56
C LEU A 53 -4.70 0.39 -9.87
N ILE A 54 -3.48 0.70 -9.40
CA ILE A 54 -2.32 -0.17 -9.56
C ILE A 54 -2.58 -1.53 -8.90
N LEU A 55 -3.07 -1.53 -7.66
CA LEU A 55 -3.37 -2.76 -6.93
C LEU A 55 -4.45 -3.57 -7.66
N TRP A 56 -5.52 -2.92 -8.15
CA TRP A 56 -6.58 -3.60 -8.90
C TRP A 56 -6.10 -4.22 -10.20
N ILE A 57 -5.21 -3.54 -10.94
CA ILE A 57 -4.58 -4.08 -12.16
C ILE A 57 -3.72 -5.30 -11.82
N ILE A 58 -2.90 -5.21 -10.77
CA ILE A 58 -2.07 -6.32 -10.30
C ILE A 58 -2.96 -7.50 -9.87
N SER A 59 -4.04 -7.25 -9.14
CA SER A 59 -5.01 -8.28 -8.73
C SER A 59 -5.69 -8.96 -9.92
N ALA A 60 -6.03 -8.21 -10.98
CA ALA A 60 -6.58 -8.79 -12.20
C ALA A 60 -5.56 -9.72 -12.89
N GLY A 61 -4.29 -9.30 -12.97
CA GLY A 61 -3.21 -10.14 -13.49
C GLY A 61 -2.97 -11.38 -12.63
N ALA A 62 -2.96 -11.23 -11.31
CA ALA A 62 -2.70 -12.30 -10.35
C ALA A 62 -3.80 -13.37 -10.30
N ILE A 63 -5.07 -12.96 -10.30
CA ILE A 63 -6.20 -13.85 -9.98
C ILE A 63 -6.85 -14.42 -11.23
N ILE A 64 -6.94 -13.63 -12.31
CA ILE A 64 -7.64 -14.04 -13.53
C ILE A 64 -6.74 -14.04 -14.77
N GLY A 65 -5.44 -13.76 -14.60
CA GLY A 65 -4.47 -13.78 -15.70
C GLY A 65 -4.69 -12.69 -16.75
N LEU A 66 -5.32 -11.56 -16.39
CA LEU A 66 -5.62 -10.49 -17.33
C LEU A 66 -4.57 -9.37 -17.26
N GLY A 67 -3.91 -9.09 -18.37
CA GLY A 67 -3.02 -7.95 -18.56
C GLY A 67 -3.63 -6.86 -19.44
N LEU A 68 -2.95 -5.72 -19.54
CA LEU A 68 -3.39 -4.57 -20.35
C LEU A 68 -3.49 -4.87 -21.86
N ARG A 69 -2.79 -5.90 -22.33
CA ARG A 69 -2.74 -6.30 -23.76
C ARG A 69 -3.37 -7.67 -24.03
N GLY A 70 -4.17 -8.18 -23.09
CA GLY A 70 -4.79 -9.51 -23.16
C GLY A 70 -4.29 -10.46 -22.07
N SER A 71 -4.46 -11.76 -22.28
CA SER A 71 -4.09 -12.78 -21.30
C SER A 71 -2.58 -12.83 -21.03
N LEU A 72 -2.22 -13.03 -19.77
CA LEU A 72 -0.85 -13.18 -19.31
C LEU A 72 -0.36 -14.62 -19.50
N THR A 73 0.97 -14.78 -19.62
CA THR A 73 1.59 -16.11 -19.45
C THR A 73 1.51 -16.55 -17.98
N ALA A 74 1.76 -17.83 -17.72
CA ALA A 74 1.80 -18.35 -16.35
C ALA A 74 2.87 -17.65 -15.50
N GLU A 75 4.06 -17.40 -16.06
CA GLU A 75 5.15 -16.68 -15.38
C GLU A 75 4.73 -15.26 -14.98
N GLN A 76 4.05 -14.55 -15.89
CA GLN A 76 3.57 -13.19 -15.67
C GLN A 76 2.47 -13.16 -14.61
N GLY A 77 1.51 -14.11 -14.67
CA GLY A 77 0.47 -14.24 -13.66
C GLY A 77 1.04 -14.51 -12.27
N VAL A 78 2.02 -15.41 -12.15
CA VAL A 78 2.69 -15.71 -10.87
C VAL A 78 3.54 -14.54 -10.38
N PHE A 79 4.19 -13.79 -11.27
CA PHE A 79 4.85 -12.53 -10.91
C PHE A 79 3.83 -11.54 -10.32
N CYS A 80 2.69 -11.32 -10.97
CA CYS A 80 1.63 -10.45 -10.46
C CYS A 80 1.10 -10.93 -9.11
N LEU A 81 0.94 -12.24 -8.93
CA LEU A 81 0.49 -12.83 -7.67
C LEU A 81 1.50 -12.61 -6.55
N GLY A 82 2.80 -12.81 -6.82
CA GLY A 82 3.87 -12.46 -5.89
C GLY A 82 3.82 -10.98 -5.53
N ALA A 83 3.70 -10.10 -6.53
CA ALA A 83 3.62 -8.65 -6.33
C ALA A 83 2.40 -8.23 -5.50
N LEU A 84 1.24 -8.83 -5.73
CA LEU A 84 0.04 -8.60 -4.90
C LEU A 84 0.31 -8.96 -3.44
N ILE A 85 0.80 -10.18 -3.18
CA ILE A 85 1.07 -10.65 -1.81
C ILE A 85 2.11 -9.76 -1.13
N GLY A 86 3.20 -9.43 -1.84
CA GLY A 86 4.25 -8.54 -1.35
C GLY A 86 3.71 -7.16 -1.00
N ALA A 87 2.89 -6.57 -1.87
CA ALA A 87 2.24 -5.28 -1.65
C ALA A 87 1.37 -5.31 -0.38
N LEU A 88 0.43 -6.26 -0.28
CA LEU A 88 -0.48 -6.38 0.87
C LEU A 88 0.27 -6.50 2.20
N VAL A 89 1.28 -7.36 2.26
CA VAL A 89 2.06 -7.61 3.49
C VAL A 89 2.92 -6.39 3.83
N SER A 90 3.62 -5.82 2.84
CA SER A 90 4.50 -4.69 3.06
C SER A 90 3.75 -3.43 3.48
N ASP A 91 2.55 -3.21 2.94
CA ASP A 91 1.69 -2.12 3.36
C ASP A 91 1.26 -2.27 4.82
N CYS A 92 0.76 -3.45 5.21
CA CYS A 92 0.45 -3.75 6.61
C CYS A 92 1.62 -3.42 7.55
N ILE A 93 2.84 -3.81 7.17
CA ILE A 93 4.03 -3.64 8.00
C ILE A 93 4.52 -2.18 7.99
N PHE A 94 4.86 -1.63 6.83
CA PHE A 94 5.59 -0.37 6.70
C PHE A 94 4.68 0.86 6.72
N SER A 95 3.44 0.75 6.24
CA SER A 95 2.47 1.85 6.26
C SER A 95 1.77 1.94 7.61
N HIS A 96 1.51 0.80 8.25
CA HIS A 96 0.58 0.74 9.37
C HIS A 96 1.21 0.30 10.68
N TRP A 97 1.68 -0.94 10.76
CA TRP A 97 2.09 -1.53 12.03
C TRP A 97 3.36 -0.90 12.58
N ILE A 98 4.41 -0.70 11.78
CA ILE A 98 5.65 -0.07 12.23
C ILE A 98 5.38 1.35 12.76
N PRO A 99 4.73 2.27 12.03
CA PRO A 99 4.45 3.60 12.57
C PRO A 99 3.53 3.57 13.81
N TYR A 100 2.53 2.68 13.81
CA TYR A 100 1.59 2.57 14.94
C TYR A 100 2.27 2.07 16.22
N LEU A 101 3.16 1.07 16.10
CA LEU A 101 3.96 0.53 17.18
C LEU A 101 5.05 1.52 17.62
N ALA A 102 5.57 2.32 16.69
CA ALA A 102 6.48 3.42 16.98
C ALA A 102 5.79 4.65 17.60
N GLY A 103 4.50 4.58 17.94
CA GLY A 103 3.81 5.63 18.70
C GLY A 103 3.21 6.76 17.85
N TYR A 104 3.18 6.64 16.52
CA TYR A 104 2.47 7.58 15.65
C TYR A 104 0.98 7.20 15.61
N ARG A 105 0.18 7.81 16.50
CA ARG A 105 -1.24 7.46 16.69
C ARG A 105 -2.16 8.69 16.65
N PRO A 106 -3.38 8.56 16.07
CA PRO A 106 -3.88 7.40 15.34
C PRO A 106 -3.15 7.22 13.99
N ASN A 107 -3.11 6.00 13.46
CA ASN A 107 -2.60 5.71 12.12
C ASN A 107 -3.78 5.25 11.23
N PRO A 108 -4.16 6.03 10.19
CA PRO A 108 -5.22 5.68 9.26
C PRO A 108 -5.00 4.29 8.62
N GLY A 109 -6.07 3.56 8.31
CA GLY A 109 -5.99 2.23 7.66
C GLY A 109 -5.57 1.05 8.54
N VAL A 110 -5.06 1.26 9.76
CA VAL A 110 -4.61 0.16 10.65
C VAL A 110 -5.68 -0.92 10.87
N ARG A 111 -6.96 -0.54 11.00
CA ARG A 111 -8.04 -1.48 11.33
C ARG A 111 -8.32 -2.47 10.20
N SER A 112 -8.25 -2.03 8.95
CA SER A 112 -8.45 -2.86 7.76
C SER A 112 -7.24 -3.70 7.36
N THR A 113 -6.05 -3.50 7.97
CA THR A 113 -4.88 -4.36 7.70
C THR A 113 -5.15 -5.85 7.93
N ALA A 114 -6.08 -6.18 8.82
CA ALA A 114 -6.53 -7.57 9.02
C ALA A 114 -7.08 -8.20 7.74
N LEU A 115 -7.79 -7.43 6.89
CA LEU A 115 -8.31 -7.91 5.61
C LEU A 115 -7.18 -8.27 4.64
N TYR A 116 -6.13 -7.43 4.58
CA TYR A 116 -4.95 -7.69 3.74
C TYR A 116 -4.16 -8.91 4.21
N VAL A 117 -4.02 -9.12 5.52
CA VAL A 117 -3.40 -10.34 6.07
C VAL A 117 -4.20 -11.58 5.70
N ILE A 118 -5.54 -11.53 5.85
CA ILE A 118 -6.43 -12.64 5.47
C ILE A 118 -6.32 -12.92 3.98
N GLU A 119 -6.34 -11.89 3.14
CA GLU A 119 -6.20 -12.01 1.69
C GLU A 119 -4.86 -12.63 1.30
N ALA A 120 -3.75 -12.12 1.82
CA ALA A 120 -2.42 -12.65 1.53
C ALA A 120 -2.30 -14.14 1.94
N ALA A 121 -2.81 -14.51 3.12
CA ALA A 121 -2.84 -15.90 3.57
C ALA A 121 -3.70 -16.79 2.65
N LEU A 122 -4.87 -16.29 2.24
CA LEU A 122 -5.76 -17.00 1.32
C LEU A 122 -5.10 -17.20 -0.05
N LEU A 123 -4.42 -16.19 -0.59
CA LEU A 123 -3.72 -16.26 -1.86
C LEU A 123 -2.56 -17.26 -1.81
N LEU A 124 -1.75 -17.23 -0.74
CA LEU A 124 -0.69 -18.21 -0.52
C LEU A 124 -1.23 -19.63 -0.46
N TRP A 125 -2.36 -19.84 0.21
CA TRP A 125 -3.00 -21.15 0.33
C TRP A 125 -3.58 -21.63 -1.00
N LEU A 126 -4.39 -20.82 -1.68
CA LEU A 126 -5.08 -21.19 -2.92
C LEU A 126 -4.10 -21.41 -4.08
N PHE A 127 -3.06 -20.57 -4.18
CA PHE A 127 -2.13 -20.56 -5.30
C PHE A 127 -0.75 -21.14 -4.96
N GLY A 128 -0.60 -21.77 -3.80
CA GLY A 128 0.70 -22.29 -3.31
C GLY A 128 1.42 -23.18 -4.32
N LYS A 129 0.70 -24.05 -5.04
CA LYS A 129 1.27 -24.88 -6.11
C LYS A 129 1.86 -24.06 -7.25
N GLY A 130 1.13 -23.05 -7.73
CA GLY A 130 1.58 -22.16 -8.81
C GLY A 130 2.79 -21.33 -8.38
N LEU A 131 2.75 -20.78 -7.17
CA LEU A 131 3.87 -20.05 -6.57
C LEU A 131 5.13 -20.93 -6.49
N SER A 132 5.00 -22.19 -6.06
CA SER A 132 6.14 -23.13 -5.99
C SER A 132 6.66 -23.56 -7.37
N ALA A 133 5.79 -23.65 -8.39
CA ALA A 133 6.18 -24.05 -9.74
C ALA A 133 6.97 -22.96 -10.48
N TYR A 134 6.72 -21.69 -10.17
CA TYR A 134 7.39 -20.52 -10.74
C TYR A 134 8.04 -19.67 -9.64
N LEU A 135 8.84 -20.34 -8.79
CA LEU A 135 9.41 -19.73 -7.58
C LEU A 135 10.21 -18.44 -7.86
N PRO A 136 11.10 -18.35 -8.88
CA PRO A 136 11.81 -17.10 -9.16
C PRO A 136 10.86 -15.94 -9.44
N GLN A 137 9.82 -16.16 -10.24
CA GLN A 137 8.82 -15.15 -10.57
C GLN A 137 8.03 -14.72 -9.34
N SER A 138 7.64 -15.67 -8.48
CA SER A 138 6.93 -15.34 -7.24
C SER A 138 7.79 -14.50 -6.29
N ILE A 139 9.09 -14.81 -6.17
CA ILE A 139 10.02 -14.08 -5.29
C ILE A 139 10.26 -12.69 -5.84
N VAL A 140 10.60 -12.58 -7.13
CA VAL A 140 10.84 -11.27 -7.75
C VAL A 140 9.58 -10.42 -7.71
N GLY A 141 8.41 -10.99 -8.00
CA GLY A 141 7.12 -10.31 -7.83
C GLY A 141 6.93 -9.83 -6.40
N GLY A 142 7.08 -10.71 -5.41
CA GLY A 142 6.96 -10.38 -3.98
C GLY A 142 7.89 -9.24 -3.55
N LEU A 143 9.14 -9.26 -3.99
CA LEU A 143 10.11 -8.19 -3.71
C LEU A 143 9.70 -6.89 -4.37
N VAL A 144 9.24 -6.89 -5.63
CA VAL A 144 8.77 -5.69 -6.32
C VAL A 144 7.57 -5.08 -5.59
N GLY A 145 6.59 -5.91 -5.22
CA GLY A 145 5.44 -5.48 -4.42
C GLY A 145 5.84 -4.88 -3.08
N ALA A 146 6.78 -5.50 -2.38
CA ALA A 146 7.24 -5.03 -1.08
C ALA A 146 8.07 -3.74 -1.16
N LEU A 147 8.98 -3.65 -2.14
CA LEU A 147 9.85 -2.49 -2.35
C LEU A 147 9.07 -1.25 -2.76
N PHE A 148 7.90 -1.43 -3.39
CA PHE A 148 7.04 -0.31 -3.76
C PHE A 148 6.67 0.56 -2.54
N PHE A 149 6.26 -0.04 -1.42
CA PHE A 149 5.89 0.73 -0.21
C PHE A 149 7.10 1.31 0.52
N LEU A 150 8.26 0.65 0.47
CA LEU A 150 9.52 1.25 0.93
C LEU A 150 9.93 2.46 0.07
N ALA A 151 9.68 2.41 -1.24
CA ALA A 151 9.96 3.52 -2.14
C ALA A 151 9.09 4.75 -1.84
N VAL A 152 7.86 4.58 -1.33
CA VAL A 152 7.01 5.70 -0.89
C VAL A 152 7.70 6.52 0.20
N TRP A 153 8.31 5.88 1.20
CA TRP A 153 9.08 6.56 2.24
C TRP A 153 10.27 7.33 1.65
N GLY A 154 11.07 6.67 0.81
CA GLY A 154 12.19 7.33 0.14
C GLY A 154 11.77 8.52 -0.73
N PHE A 155 10.60 8.41 -1.39
CA PHE A 155 10.03 9.48 -2.18
C PHE A 155 9.60 10.67 -1.32
N LEU A 156 9.01 10.45 -0.14
CA LEU A 156 8.65 11.53 0.78
C LEU A 156 9.89 12.27 1.32
N VAL A 157 10.96 11.54 1.64
CA VAL A 157 12.27 12.14 1.98
C VAL A 157 12.78 12.99 0.82
N ALA A 158 12.74 12.46 -0.41
CA ALA A 158 13.15 13.20 -1.59
C ALA A 158 12.30 14.46 -1.81
N LEU A 159 10.97 14.39 -1.64
CA LEU A 159 10.09 15.56 -1.72
C LEU A 159 10.45 16.62 -0.68
N ARG A 160 10.72 16.21 0.57
CA ARG A 160 11.18 17.13 1.62
C ARG A 160 12.45 17.87 1.18
N LEU A 161 13.40 17.16 0.59
CA LEU A 161 14.68 17.75 0.18
C LEU A 161 14.51 18.66 -1.05
N CYS A 162 13.76 18.22 -2.05
CA CYS A 162 13.64 18.89 -3.35
C CYS A 162 12.59 19.99 -3.41
N VAL A 163 11.62 20.02 -2.48
CA VAL A 163 10.54 21.02 -2.45
C VAL A 163 10.56 21.78 -1.11
N PRO A 164 11.49 22.74 -0.91
CA PRO A 164 11.64 23.46 0.34
C PRO A 164 10.36 24.09 0.92
N PRO A 165 9.44 24.67 0.11
CA PRO A 165 8.19 25.22 0.63
C PRO A 165 7.29 24.20 1.34
N TRP A 166 7.47 22.91 1.07
CA TRP A 166 6.68 21.84 1.68
C TRP A 166 7.29 21.31 2.98
N ARG A 167 8.49 21.74 3.37
CA ARG A 167 9.12 21.29 4.62
C ARG A 167 8.31 21.75 5.83
N ARG A 168 8.14 20.86 6.80
CA ARG A 168 7.47 21.12 8.07
C ARG A 168 8.24 20.45 9.22
N PRO A 169 8.06 20.90 10.47
CA PRO A 169 8.53 20.14 11.62
C PRO A 169 7.92 18.72 11.60
N PRO A 170 8.74 17.66 11.72
CA PRO A 170 8.24 16.29 11.71
C PRO A 170 7.43 15.99 12.96
N TRP A 171 6.53 15.02 12.85
CA TRP A 171 5.79 14.47 13.97
C TRP A 171 6.75 13.73 14.89
N VAL A 172 6.73 14.08 16.18
CA VAL A 172 7.48 13.38 17.22
C VAL A 172 6.67 12.19 17.72
N SER A 173 7.26 11.01 17.69
CA SER A 173 6.68 9.77 18.23
C SER A 173 6.10 9.97 19.64
N GLY A 174 4.90 9.42 19.88
CA GLY A 174 4.20 9.50 21.16
C GLY A 174 3.48 10.83 21.44
N GLN A 175 3.71 11.86 20.62
CA GLN A 175 2.98 13.12 20.70
C GLN A 175 1.74 13.11 19.79
N THR A 176 0.85 14.09 19.96
CA THR A 176 -0.24 14.32 19.02
C THR A 176 0.30 14.75 17.66
N ILE A 177 -0.43 14.43 16.60
CA ILE A 177 -0.06 14.86 15.25
C ILE A 177 0.04 16.40 15.19
N PRO A 178 1.02 16.97 14.46
CA PRO A 178 1.12 18.41 14.29
C PRO A 178 -0.14 19.02 13.66
N SER A 179 -0.55 20.19 14.14
CA SER A 179 -1.77 20.89 13.69
C SER A 179 -1.79 21.20 12.19
N TRP A 180 -0.62 21.41 11.57
CA TRP A 180 -0.52 21.65 10.14
C TRP A 180 -0.95 20.44 9.30
N ALA A 181 -0.90 19.23 9.86
CA ALA A 181 -1.23 17.98 9.17
C ALA A 181 -2.71 17.60 9.31
N THR A 182 -3.48 18.30 10.16
CA THR A 182 -4.92 18.06 10.35
C THR A 182 -5.80 18.93 9.45
N THR A 183 -5.21 19.79 8.62
CA THR A 183 -5.89 20.74 7.71
C THR A 183 -5.85 20.34 6.25
#